data_AF-A0AB37HZ43-F1
#
_entry.id   AF-A0AB37HZ43-F1
#
_cell.length_a   1.000
_cell.length_b   1.000
_cell.length_c   1.000
_cell.angle_alpha   90.00
_cell.angle_beta   90.00
_cell.angle_gamma   90.00
#
_symmetry.space_group_name_H-M   'P 1'
#
loop_
_entity.id
_entity.type
_entity.pdbx_description
1 polymer ?
#
loop_
_entity_poly.entity_id
_entity_poly.type
_entity_poly.pdbx_seq_one_letter_code
_entity_poly.pdbx_strand_id
1 'polypeptide(L)'
;MKNYDPNIRWGTHTVKVTFQRWDYKGFVTFRRGGNCKGLDVLALEYYQPLTDNPIGFGVLPEDDEGNKWFKMTLTNDEGDELLVEDVWEELGDYIVGLEIIAFVADKEQ
;
A
#
# COMPACT_ATOMS: atom_id res chain seq x y z
N MET A 1 -10.44 -12.15 -5.19
CA MET A 1 -11.14 -11.46 -6.29
C MET A 1 -12.04 -12.44 -7.06
N LYS A 2 -13.23 -12.03 -7.56
CA LYS A 2 -14.16 -12.94 -8.28
C LYS A 2 -14.00 -12.95 -9.80
N ASN A 3 -13.74 -11.80 -10.43
CA ASN A 3 -13.54 -11.67 -11.87
C ASN A 3 -12.54 -10.52 -12.12
N TYR A 4 -11.56 -10.76 -12.99
CA TYR A 4 -10.59 -9.75 -13.43
C TYR A 4 -10.43 -9.87 -14.94
N ASP A 5 -11.13 -9.01 -15.68
CA ASP A 5 -11.02 -8.98 -17.13
C ASP A 5 -9.92 -8.00 -17.55
N PRO A 6 -8.76 -8.49 -18.04
CA PRO A 6 -7.68 -7.63 -18.47
C PRO A 6 -8.07 -6.75 -19.67
N ASN A 7 -9.12 -7.09 -20.43
CA ASN A 7 -9.57 -6.33 -21.59
C ASN A 7 -10.36 -5.06 -21.24
N ILE A 8 -10.90 -4.96 -20.01
CA ILE A 8 -11.62 -3.76 -19.57
C ILE A 8 -10.62 -2.62 -19.36
N ARG A 9 -10.63 -1.61 -20.23
CA ARG A 9 -9.59 -0.57 -20.25
C ARG A 9 -9.59 0.35 -19.03
N TRP A 10 -10.76 0.63 -18.46
CA TRP A 10 -10.94 1.62 -17.40
C TRP A 10 -11.70 1.03 -16.20
N GLY A 11 -11.22 1.35 -15.01
CA GLY A 11 -11.86 0.94 -13.77
C GLY A 11 -11.04 1.34 -12.55
N THR A 12 -11.57 1.00 -11.39
CA THR A 12 -10.93 1.23 -10.09
C THR A 12 -10.37 -0.07 -9.54
N HIS A 13 -9.06 -0.07 -9.31
CA HIS A 13 -8.33 -1.16 -8.68
C HIS A 13 -8.24 -0.90 -7.18
N THR A 14 -8.50 -1.91 -6.35
CA THR A 14 -8.14 -1.87 -4.93
C THR A 14 -6.86 -2.67 -4.77
N VAL A 15 -5.82 -2.01 -4.29
CA VAL A 15 -4.48 -2.58 -4.13
C VAL A 15 -4.20 -2.74 -2.64
N LYS A 16 -3.71 -3.91 -2.24
CA LYS A 16 -3.16 -4.20 -0.92
C LYS A 16 -1.63 -4.13 -1.01
N VAL A 17 -1.02 -3.34 -0.14
CA VAL A 17 0.42 -3.31 0.07
C VAL A 17 0.71 -4.00 1.39
N THR A 18 1.60 -5.00 1.37
CA THR A 18 2.02 -5.73 2.57
C THR A 18 3.43 -5.33 2.94
N PHE A 19 3.59 -4.93 4.19
CA PHE A 19 4.87 -4.57 4.79
C PHE A 19 5.31 -5.67 5.75
N GLN A 20 6.62 -5.90 5.84
CA GLN A 20 7.19 -6.87 6.77
C GLN A 20 8.56 -6.43 7.26
N ARG A 21 8.79 -6.62 8.57
CA ARG A 21 10.12 -6.59 9.20
C ARG A 21 10.23 -7.78 10.14
N TRP A 22 11.21 -8.65 9.90
CA TRP A 22 11.32 -9.94 10.60
C TRP A 22 10.01 -10.75 10.51
N ASP A 23 9.44 -11.17 11.63
CA ASP A 23 8.16 -11.88 11.76
C ASP A 23 6.94 -10.94 11.89
N TYR A 24 7.15 -9.63 11.99
CA TYR A 24 6.08 -8.63 12.10
C TYR A 24 5.58 -8.22 10.71
N LYS A 25 4.25 -8.20 10.55
CA LYS A 25 3.62 -7.90 9.27
C LYS A 25 2.44 -6.97 9.44
N GLY A 26 2.06 -6.37 8.33
CA GLY A 26 0.86 -5.58 8.27
C GLY A 26 0.61 -5.09 6.86
N PHE A 27 -0.51 -4.41 6.65
CA PHE A 27 -0.90 -3.99 5.32
C PHE A 27 -1.66 -2.68 5.35
N VAL A 28 -1.69 -2.03 4.20
CA VAL A 28 -2.66 -0.98 3.87
C VAL A 28 -3.38 -1.35 2.59
N THR A 29 -4.54 -0.75 2.36
CA THR A 29 -5.21 -0.81 1.07
C THR A 29 -5.46 0.60 0.55
N PHE A 30 -5.44 0.79 -0.76
CA PHE A 30 -5.87 2.03 -1.40
C PHE A 30 -6.55 1.73 -2.73
N ARG A 31 -7.23 2.73 -3.28
CA ARG A 31 -7.90 2.65 -4.59
C ARG A 31 -7.13 3.45 -5.62
N ARG A 32 -6.94 2.87 -6.81
CA ARG A 32 -6.33 3.52 -7.97
C ARG A 32 -7.23 3.36 -9.18
N GLY A 33 -7.75 4.48 -9.66
CA GLY A 33 -8.46 4.54 -10.94
C GLY A 33 -7.52 4.39 -12.13
N GLY A 34 -8.10 4.13 -13.29
CA GLY A 34 -7.37 4.11 -14.56
C GLY A 34 -6.93 2.71 -14.98
N ASN A 35 -6.00 2.67 -15.94
CA ASN A 35 -5.39 1.43 -16.41
C ASN A 35 -4.20 1.03 -15.53
N CYS A 36 -4.47 0.62 -14.29
CA CYS A 36 -3.44 0.16 -13.34
C CYS A 36 -3.45 -1.36 -13.24
N LYS A 37 -3.03 -2.04 -14.32
CA LYS A 37 -3.13 -3.49 -14.43
C LYS A 37 -1.79 -4.18 -14.22
N GLY A 38 -1.80 -5.30 -13.50
CA GLY A 38 -0.62 -6.17 -13.38
C GLY A 38 0.62 -5.40 -12.92
N LEU A 39 1.64 -5.36 -13.77
CA LEU A 39 2.93 -4.72 -13.48
C LEU A 39 2.81 -3.21 -13.20
N ASP A 40 1.79 -2.54 -13.74
CA ASP A 40 1.59 -1.09 -13.54
C ASP A 40 1.34 -0.73 -12.07
N VAL A 41 0.95 -1.72 -11.25
CA VAL A 41 0.84 -1.57 -9.81
C VAL A 41 2.19 -1.26 -9.16
N LEU A 42 3.32 -1.65 -9.74
CA LEU A 42 4.66 -1.34 -9.17
C LEU A 42 4.99 0.15 -9.23
N ALA A 43 4.42 0.89 -10.18
CA ALA A 43 4.57 2.34 -10.28
C ALA A 43 3.65 3.04 -9.27
N LEU A 44 3.81 2.72 -7.97
CA LEU A 44 3.04 3.32 -6.89
C LEU A 44 3.51 4.73 -6.59
N GLU A 45 2.55 5.65 -6.58
CA GLU A 45 2.69 6.92 -5.91
C GLU A 45 1.97 6.80 -4.56
N TYR A 46 2.74 6.79 -3.46
CA TYR A 46 2.23 6.62 -2.09
C TYR A 46 1.39 7.80 -1.55
N TYR A 47 0.98 8.72 -2.43
CA TYR A 47 0.14 9.87 -2.10
C TYR A 47 -1.36 9.60 -2.28
N GLN A 48 -1.75 8.36 -2.60
CA GLN A 48 -3.15 7.98 -2.74
C GLN A 48 -3.83 7.87 -1.36
N PRO A 49 -5.07 8.35 -1.20
CA PRO A 49 -5.83 8.14 0.03
C PRO A 49 -5.98 6.65 0.34
N LEU A 50 -5.61 6.26 1.55
CA LEU A 50 -5.78 4.88 2.03
C LEU A 50 -7.26 4.57 2.26
N THR A 51 -7.68 3.36 1.88
CA THR A 51 -9.02 2.83 2.16
C THR A 51 -9.04 2.09 3.49
N ASP A 52 -8.02 1.26 3.75
CA ASP A 52 -7.79 0.62 5.05
C ASP A 52 -6.35 0.88 5.50
N ASN A 53 -6.19 1.22 6.78
CA ASN A 53 -4.89 1.48 7.39
C ASN A 53 -4.81 0.92 8.83
N PRO A 54 -4.86 -0.41 8.99
CA PRO A 54 -4.81 -1.05 10.31
C PRO A 54 -3.47 -0.85 11.03
N ILE A 55 -2.39 -0.62 10.29
CA ILE A 55 -1.03 -0.43 10.83
C ILE A 55 -0.73 1.01 11.23
N GLY A 56 -1.69 1.93 11.10
CA GLY A 56 -1.46 3.34 11.38
C GLY A 56 -0.34 3.95 10.53
N PHE A 57 -0.17 3.48 9.29
CA PHE A 57 0.80 4.02 8.35
C PHE A 57 0.59 5.51 8.16
N GLY A 58 1.66 6.30 8.28
CA GLY A 58 1.57 7.73 8.11
C GLY A 58 2.91 8.37 7.84
N VAL A 59 2.87 9.50 7.14
CA VAL A 59 4.04 10.37 6.94
C VAL A 59 4.19 11.26 8.18
N LEU A 60 5.41 11.32 8.69
CA LEU A 60 5.80 12.19 9.79
C LEU A 60 6.30 13.54 9.25
N PRO A 61 6.34 14.59 10.09
CA PRO A 61 6.97 15.86 9.71
C PRO A 61 8.42 15.65 9.25
N GLU A 62 8.89 16.52 8.36
CA GLU A 62 10.30 16.56 7.98
C GLU A 62 11.17 16.88 9.22
N ASP A 63 12.35 16.28 9.30
CA ASP A 63 13.33 16.61 10.34
C ASP A 63 14.08 17.92 10.02
N ASP A 64 14.98 18.32 10.91
CA ASP A 64 15.78 19.55 10.75
C ASP A 64 16.74 19.50 9.53
N GLU A 65 16.98 18.32 8.98
CA GLU A 65 17.79 18.09 7.77
C GLU A 65 16.92 18.03 6.49
N GLY A 66 15.60 18.12 6.63
CA GLY A 66 14.64 18.07 5.52
C GLY A 66 14.30 16.66 5.05
N ASN A 67 14.70 15.62 5.80
CA ASN A 67 14.35 14.25 5.45
C ASN A 67 12.89 13.98 5.80
N LYS A 68 12.17 13.31 4.89
CA LYS A 68 10.82 12.82 5.15
C LYS A 68 10.87 11.49 5.88
N TRP A 69 10.00 11.33 6.86
CA TRP A 69 9.90 10.12 7.66
C TRP A 69 8.52 9.48 7.52
N PHE A 70 8.43 8.18 7.78
CA PHE A 70 7.15 7.50 7.92
C PHE A 70 7.12 6.72 9.24
N LYS A 71 5.90 6.31 9.61
CA LYS A 71 5.70 5.33 10.68
C LYS A 71 4.68 4.28 10.31
N MET A 72 4.78 3.12 10.94
CA MET A 72 3.75 2.08 10.98
C MET A 72 3.94 1.16 12.19
N THR A 73 2.86 0.59 12.70
CA THR A 73 2.89 -0.47 13.72
C THR A 73 2.57 -1.81 13.07
N LEU A 74 3.53 -2.72 13.07
CA LEU A 74 3.38 -4.08 12.54
C LEU A 74 3.09 -5.06 13.69
N THR A 75 2.39 -6.15 13.42
CA THR A 75 2.05 -7.16 14.43
C THR A 75 2.55 -8.53 13.98
N ASN A 76 3.05 -9.35 14.90
CA ASN A 76 3.40 -10.75 14.62
C ASN A 76 2.24 -11.70 14.96
N ASP A 77 2.44 -13.01 14.73
CA ASP A 77 1.41 -14.03 14.98
C ASP A 77 1.10 -14.24 16.48
N GLU A 78 1.97 -13.77 17.38
CA GLU A 78 1.77 -13.80 18.83
C GLU A 78 0.95 -12.60 19.34
N GLY A 79 0.73 -11.61 18.48
CA GLY A 79 0.03 -10.37 18.80
C GLY A 79 0.94 -9.26 19.35
N ASP A 80 2.27 -9.47 19.35
CA ASP A 80 3.22 -8.43 19.70
C ASP A 80 3.30 -7.36 18.62
N GLU A 81 3.49 -6.12 19.04
CA GLU A 81 3.56 -4.96 18.17
C GLU A 81 4.99 -4.44 18.02
N LEU A 82 5.34 -4.03 16.81
CA LEU A 82 6.59 -3.37 16.48
C LEU A 82 6.30 -2.03 15.80
N LEU A 83 6.70 -0.94 16.46
CA LEU A 83 6.74 0.37 15.84
C LEU A 83 7.95 0.46 14.90
N VAL A 84 7.69 0.79 13.64
CA VAL A 84 8.70 1.13 12.64
C VAL A 84 8.58 2.63 12.39
N GLU A 85 9.68 3.36 12.59
CA GLU A 85 9.87 4.73 12.16
C GLU A 85 11.18 4.78 11.38
N ASP A 86 11.13 5.28 10.15
CA ASP A 86 12.30 5.30 9.25
C ASP A 86 12.17 6.42 8.21
N VAL A 87 13.26 6.67 7.49
CA VAL A 87 13.29 7.64 6.39
C VAL A 87 12.51 7.12 5.19
N TRP A 88 11.85 8.03 4.48
CA TRP A 88 10.95 7.72 3.35
C TRP A 88 11.61 6.90 2.24
N GLU A 89 12.91 7.07 2.05
CA GLU A 89 13.71 6.38 1.03
C GLU A 89 13.77 4.87 1.29
N GLU A 90 13.71 4.44 2.55
CA GLU A 90 13.76 3.04 2.97
C GLU A 90 12.39 2.35 2.95
N LEU A 91 11.29 3.09 2.71
CA LEU A 91 9.93 2.51 2.68
C LEU A 91 9.84 1.31 1.71
N GLY A 92 10.60 1.39 0.60
CA GLY A 92 10.72 0.35 -0.41
C GLY A 92 11.09 -1.03 0.16
N ASP A 93 12.04 -1.05 1.08
CA ASP A 93 12.67 -2.26 1.62
C ASP A 93 11.72 -3.06 2.51
N TYR A 94 10.72 -2.40 3.09
CA TYR A 94 9.70 -3.03 3.91
C TYR A 94 8.60 -3.72 3.10
N ILE A 95 8.47 -3.44 1.80
CA ILE A 95 7.37 -3.97 0.98
C ILE A 95 7.69 -5.37 0.49
N VAL A 96 6.89 -6.34 0.92
CA VAL A 96 7.03 -7.74 0.53
C VAL A 96 5.89 -8.25 -0.34
N GLY A 97 4.85 -7.44 -0.55
CA GLY A 97 3.70 -7.85 -1.35
C GLY A 97 2.89 -6.69 -1.90
N LEU A 98 2.54 -6.81 -3.19
CA LEU A 98 1.62 -5.93 -3.89
C LEU A 98 0.56 -6.77 -4.59
N GLU A 99 -0.71 -6.57 -4.23
CA GLU A 99 -1.80 -7.39 -4.72
C GLU A 99 -2.99 -6.52 -5.13
N ILE A 100 -3.48 -6.69 -6.36
CA ILE A 100 -4.81 -6.20 -6.73
C ILE A 100 -5.83 -7.17 -6.11
N ILE A 101 -6.61 -6.70 -5.14
CA ILE A 101 -7.58 -7.54 -4.40
C ILE A 101 -9.02 -7.38 -4.90
N ALA A 102 -9.32 -6.24 -5.53
CA ALA A 102 -10.58 -5.99 -6.20
C ALA A 102 -10.40 -5.11 -7.44
N PHE A 103 -11.30 -5.28 -8.41
CA PHE A 103 -11.40 -4.43 -9.58
C PHE A 103 -12.88 -4.16 -9.86
N VAL A 104 -13.21 -2.88 -10.08
CA VAL A 104 -14.55 -2.44 -10.45
C VAL A 104 -14.42 -1.69 -11.78
N ALA A 105 -14.97 -2.26 -12.84
CA ALA A 105 -15.03 -1.61 -14.13
C ALA A 105 -15.83 -0.31 -14.03
N ASP A 106 -15.37 0.74 -14.71
CA ASP A 106 -16.18 1.93 -14.89
C ASP A 106 -17.38 1.55 -15.77
N LYS A 107 -18.56 2.10 -15.46
CA LYS A 107 -19.72 1.91 -16.35
C LYS A 107 -19.41 2.64 -17.65
N GLU A 108 -19.51 1.95 -18.78
CA GLU A 108 -19.54 2.61 -20.09
C GLU A 108 -20.69 3.65 -20.05
N GLN A 109 -20.38 4.90 -20.38
CA GLN A 109 -21.36 5.98 -20.52
C GLN A 109 -22.20 5.77 -21.78
#